data_AF-A0A7Y9EHX4-F1
#
_entry.id   AF-A0A7Y9EHX4-F1
#
_cell.length_a   1.000
_cell.length_b   1.000
_cell.length_c   1.000
_cell.angle_alpha   90.00
_cell.angle_beta   90.00
_cell.angle_gamma   90.00
#
_symmetry.space_group_name_H-M   'P 1'
#
loop_
_entity.id
_entity.type
_entity.pdbx_description
1 polymer ?
#
loop_
_entity_poly.entity_id
_entity_poly.type
_entity_poly.pdbx_seq_one_letter_code
_entity_poly.pdbx_strand_id
1 'polypeptide(L)'
;MGSGRVLGVDASKTTWAGVAERRALLAAAGITLADQLGTAGTKAKPDDILDAAAAAWTARCVATGEARCTPDPPEVFANEFPAAIWT
;
A
#
# COMPACT_ATOMS: atom_id res chain seq x y z
N MET A 1 -23.30 -8.16 -6.86
CA MET A 1 -22.27 -8.45 -7.89
C MET A 1 -21.75 -7.12 -8.40
N GLY A 2 -21.03 -6.37 -7.54
CA GLY A 2 -20.45 -5.08 -7.91
C GLY A 2 -19.08 -5.34 -8.50
N SER A 3 -18.90 -5.02 -9.79
CA SER A 3 -17.62 -5.04 -10.47
C SER A 3 -16.67 -4.08 -9.75
N GLY A 4 -15.92 -4.57 -8.77
CA GLY A 4 -14.79 -3.86 -8.19
C GLY A 4 -13.76 -3.70 -9.29
N ARG A 5 -13.83 -2.57 -10.01
CA ARG A 5 -12.77 -2.16 -10.91
C ARG A 5 -11.50 -2.10 -10.04
N VAL A 6 -10.61 -3.07 -10.22
CA VAL A 6 -9.24 -2.95 -9.72
C VAL A 6 -8.73 -1.67 -10.37
N LEU A 7 -8.56 -0.61 -9.57
CA LEU A 7 -7.82 0.56 -9.99
C LEU A 7 -6.36 0.10 -10.05
N GLY A 8 -6.02 -0.61 -11.13
CA GLY A 8 -4.67 -0.93 -11.47
C GLY A 8 -3.91 0.37 -11.62
N VAL A 9 -2.69 0.41 -11.08
CA VAL A 9 -1.81 1.55 -11.28
C VAL A 9 -1.12 1.33 -12.62
N ASP A 10 -1.60 2.01 -13.65
CA ASP A 10 -1.19 1.76 -15.04
C ASP A 10 0.22 2.30 -15.32
N ALA A 11 0.63 3.37 -14.62
CA ALA A 11 1.94 3.98 -14.78
C ALA A 11 3.01 3.37 -13.85
N SER A 12 4.21 3.16 -14.42
CA SER A 12 5.39 2.71 -13.67
C SER A 12 5.69 3.61 -12.48
N LYS A 13 6.01 3.01 -11.32
CA LYS A 13 6.25 3.73 -10.05
C LYS A 13 7.44 4.67 -10.06
N THR A 14 8.36 4.51 -11.01
CA THR A 14 9.55 5.38 -11.16
C THR A 14 9.29 6.59 -12.05
N THR A 15 8.13 6.65 -12.72
CA THR A 15 7.74 7.77 -13.57
C THR A 15 6.98 8.81 -12.77
N TRP A 16 7.02 10.07 -13.23
CA TRP A 16 6.21 11.13 -12.63
C TRP A 16 4.71 10.80 -12.61
N ALA A 17 4.18 10.25 -13.70
CA ALA A 17 2.78 9.85 -13.78
C ALA A 17 2.44 8.79 -12.72
N GLY A 18 3.29 7.77 -12.56
CA GLY A 18 3.07 6.73 -11.55
C GLY A 18 3.24 7.22 -10.11
N VAL A 19 4.08 8.24 -9.88
CA VAL A 19 4.19 8.91 -8.58
C VAL A 19 2.92 9.70 -8.27
N ALA A 20 2.43 10.50 -9.23
CA ALA A 20 1.23 11.30 -9.07
C ALA A 20 -0.02 10.44 -8.82
N GLU A 21 -0.17 9.35 -9.59
CA GLU A 21 -1.28 8.41 -9.44
C GLU A 21 -1.29 7.74 -8.06
N ARG A 22 -0.13 7.27 -7.58
CA ARG A 22 -0.01 6.66 -6.24
C ARG A 22 -0.26 7.67 -5.13
N ARG A 23 0.19 8.92 -5.26
CA ARG A 23 -0.15 10.00 -4.31
C ARG A 23 -1.65 10.22 -4.23
N ALA A 24 -2.36 10.21 -5.36
CA ALA A 24 -3.81 10.36 -5.40
C ALA A 24 -4.54 9.18 -4.74
N LEU A 25 -4.10 7.94 -5.01
CA LEU A 25 -4.65 6.74 -4.38
C LEU A 25 -4.43 6.73 -2.86
N LEU A 26 -3.22 7.07 -2.40
CA LEU A 26 -2.91 7.18 -0.97
C LEU A 26 -3.76 8.24 -0.29
N ALA A 27 -3.93 9.41 -0.93
CA ALA A 27 -4.78 10.48 -0.40
C ALA A 27 -6.25 10.03 -0.29
N ALA A 28 -6.78 9.34 -1.30
CA ALA A 28 -8.12 8.75 -1.26
C ALA A 28 -8.27 7.69 -0.15
N ALA A 29 -7.20 6.98 0.19
CA ALA A 29 -7.13 6.04 1.31
C ALA A 29 -6.91 6.73 2.68
N GLY A 30 -6.77 8.05 2.71
CA GLY A 30 -6.59 8.87 3.92
C GLY A 30 -5.13 9.10 4.34
N ILE A 31 -4.15 8.82 3.47
CA ILE A 31 -2.74 9.13 3.67
C ILE A 31 -2.31 10.24 2.70
N THR A 32 -2.26 11.48 3.19
CA THR A 32 -1.80 12.63 2.39
C THR A 32 -0.31 12.86 2.63
N LEU A 33 0.49 12.72 1.56
CA LEU A 33 1.92 13.04 1.61
C LEU A 33 2.15 14.53 1.44
N ALA A 34 2.87 15.14 2.39
CA ALA A 34 3.34 16.52 2.23
C ALA A 34 4.32 16.63 1.05
N ASP A 35 4.34 17.80 0.41
CA ASP A 35 5.31 18.11 -0.64
C ASP A 35 6.71 18.36 -0.06
N GLN A 36 6.78 18.78 1.20
CA GLN A 36 8.03 19.03 1.91
C GLN A 36 8.18 18.00 3.03
N LEU A 37 9.03 17.00 2.80
CA LEU A 37 9.27 15.87 3.73
C LEU A 37 10.56 16.04 4.55
N GLY A 38 11.11 17.26 4.61
CA GLY A 38 12.37 17.55 5.29
C GLY A 38 13.51 16.66 4.80
N THR A 39 14.24 16.05 5.73
CA THR A 39 15.39 15.19 5.41
C THR A 39 15.00 13.91 4.66
N ALA A 40 13.77 13.42 4.81
CA ALA A 40 13.32 12.26 4.04
C ALA A 40 13.22 12.60 2.54
N GLY A 41 12.80 13.82 2.21
CA GLY A 41 12.70 14.30 0.83
C GLY A 41 14.05 14.43 0.10
N THR A 42 15.17 14.40 0.82
CA THR A 42 16.53 14.45 0.24
C THR A 42 17.25 13.10 0.28
N LYS A 43 16.83 12.19 1.16
CA LYS A 43 17.51 10.90 1.39
C LYS A 43 16.82 9.69 0.77
N ALA A 44 15.50 9.74 0.63
CA ALA A 44 14.71 8.65 0.07
C ALA A 44 14.40 8.92 -1.40
N LYS A 45 14.31 7.87 -2.23
CA LYS A 45 13.78 8.02 -3.58
C LYS A 45 12.28 8.25 -3.51
N PRO A 46 11.68 8.88 -4.54
CA PRO A 46 10.23 9.09 -4.57
C PRO A 46 9.42 7.81 -4.41
N ASP A 47 9.85 6.69 -4.99
CA ASP A 47 9.16 5.41 -4.85
C ASP A 47 9.32 4.80 -3.45
N ASP A 48 10.47 4.96 -2.79
CA ASP A 48 10.64 4.55 -1.39
C ASP A 48 9.65 5.28 -0.45
N ILE A 49 9.41 6.58 -0.70
CA ILE A 49 8.42 7.38 0.07
C ILE A 49 7.01 6.83 -0.13
N LEU A 50 6.66 6.46 -1.36
CA LEU A 50 5.35 5.88 -1.68
C LEU A 50 5.18 4.49 -1.06
N ASP A 51 6.23 3.67 -1.11
CA ASP A 51 6.24 2.33 -0.52
C ASP A 51 6.08 2.43 1.02
N ALA A 52 6.74 3.39 1.66
CA ALA A 52 6.58 3.65 3.10
C ALA A 52 5.16 4.13 3.45
N ALA A 53 4.55 4.98 2.62
CA ALA A 53 3.17 5.43 2.82
C ALA A 53 2.16 4.30 2.66
N ALA A 54 2.36 3.42 1.67
CA ALA A 54 1.55 2.22 1.50
C ALA A 54 1.69 1.27 2.69
N ALA A 55 2.91 1.07 3.20
CA ALA A 55 3.14 0.26 4.41
C ALA A 55 2.43 0.85 5.64
N ALA A 56 2.43 2.18 5.80
CA ALA A 56 1.70 2.85 6.88
C ALA A 56 0.18 2.66 6.76
N TRP A 57 -0.36 2.73 5.53
CA TRP A 57 -1.77 2.42 5.28
C TRP A 57 -2.10 0.96 5.65
N THR A 58 -1.30 -0.01 5.22
CA THR A 58 -1.48 -1.43 5.58
C THR A 58 -1.44 -1.63 7.10
N ALA A 59 -0.47 -1.01 7.77
CA ALA A 59 -0.34 -1.09 9.23
C ALA A 59 -1.57 -0.54 9.95
N ARG A 60 -2.16 0.55 9.43
CA ARG A 60 -3.44 1.09 9.94
C ARG A 60 -4.57 0.07 9.80
N CYS A 61 -4.74 -0.54 8.63
CA CYS A 61 -5.80 -1.52 8.39
C CYS A 61 -5.69 -2.72 9.35
N VAL A 62 -4.46 -3.20 9.60
CA VAL A 62 -4.22 -4.27 10.58
C VAL A 62 -4.57 -3.80 12.00
N ALA A 63 -4.10 -2.61 12.40
CA ALA A 63 -4.34 -2.08 13.73
C ALA A 63 -5.82 -1.79 14.03
N THR A 64 -6.62 -1.46 13.01
CA THR A 64 -8.06 -1.20 13.15
C THR A 64 -8.94 -2.43 12.92
N GLY A 65 -8.34 -3.58 12.60
CA GLY A 65 -9.09 -4.82 12.30
C GLY A 65 -9.83 -4.77 10.95
N GLU A 66 -9.46 -3.87 10.06
CA GLU A 66 -10.00 -3.76 8.70
C GLU A 66 -9.32 -4.71 7.71
N ALA A 67 -8.09 -5.15 8.02
CA ALA A 67 -7.34 -6.07 7.18
C ALA A 67 -8.04 -7.44 7.09
N ARG A 68 -8.22 -7.92 5.86
CA ARG A 68 -8.84 -9.21 5.55
C ARG A 68 -7.80 -10.20 5.07
N CYS A 69 -7.88 -11.41 5.62
CA CYS A 69 -7.01 -12.52 5.28
C CYS A 69 -7.59 -13.32 4.11
N THR A 70 -6.75 -13.80 3.20
CA THR A 70 -7.16 -14.74 2.13
C THR A 70 -6.02 -15.72 1.82
N PRO A 71 -6.23 -17.04 2.03
CA PRO A 71 -7.42 -17.68 2.59
C PRO A 71 -7.62 -17.31 4.08
N ASP A 72 -8.86 -17.39 4.56
CA ASP A 72 -9.21 -17.26 5.97
C ASP A 72 -9.95 -18.55 6.43
N PRO A 73 -9.33 -19.39 7.29
CA PRO A 73 -8.04 -19.17 7.95
C PRO A 73 -6.84 -19.30 6.99
N PRO A 74 -5.68 -18.69 7.31
CA PRO A 74 -4.43 -18.91 6.60
C PRO A 74 -4.12 -20.41 6.42
N GLU A 75 -3.53 -20.77 5.28
CA GLU A 75 -3.06 -22.14 5.07
C GLU A 75 -1.75 -22.37 5.82
N VAL A 76 -1.63 -23.44 6.59
CA VAL A 76 -0.39 -23.76 7.30
C VAL A 76 0.42 -24.76 6.49
N PHE A 77 1.60 -24.34 6.05
CA PHE A 77 2.51 -25.22 5.30
C PHE A 77 3.25 -26.20 6.23
N ALA A 78 3.94 -27.18 5.64
CA ALA A 78 4.70 -28.20 6.38
C ALA A 78 5.82 -27.63 7.29
N ASN A 79 6.18 -26.37 7.13
CA ASN A 79 7.11 -25.63 7.99
C ASN A 79 6.43 -24.84 9.12
N GLU A 80 5.13 -25.10 9.35
CA GLU A 80 4.30 -24.50 10.41
C GLU A 80 4.07 -22.98 10.28
N PHE A 81 4.43 -22.38 9.15
CA PHE A 81 4.13 -20.98 8.88
C PHE A 81 2.76 -20.83 8.21
N PRO A 82 1.86 -19.98 8.76
CA PRO A 82 0.61 -19.64 8.10
C PRO A 82 0.88 -18.73 6.90
N ALA A 83 0.26 -19.06 5.77
CA ALA A 83 0.36 -18.33 4.52
C ALA A 83 -1.00 -17.74 4.14
N ALA A 84 -1.02 -16.42 3.98
CA ALA A 84 -2.16 -15.68 3.48
C ALA A 84 -1.73 -14.36 2.84
N ILE A 85 -2.58 -13.84 1.99
CA ILE A 85 -2.53 -12.48 1.48
C ILE A 85 -3.45 -11.62 2.35
N TRP A 86 -2.97 -10.45 2.74
CA TRP A 86 -3.72 -9.48 3.53
C TRP A 86 -4.13 -8.30 2.64
N THR A 87 -5.41 -7.93 2.69
CA THR A 87 -5.99 -6.79 1.94
C THR A 87 -6.70 -5.82 2.87
#